data_AF-A0A3D5SFG8-F1
#
_entry.id   AF-A0A3D5SFG8-F1
#
_cell.length_a   1.000
_cell.length_b   1.000
_cell.length_c   1.000
_cell.angle_alpha   90.00
_cell.angle_beta   90.00
_cell.angle_gamma   90.00
#
_symmetry.space_group_name_H-M   'P 1'
#
loop_
_entity.id
_entity.type
_entity.pdbx_description
1 polymer ?
#
loop_
_entity_poly.entity_id
_entity_poly.type
_entity_poly.pdbx_seq_one_letter_code
_entity_poly.pdbx_strand_id
1 'polypeptide(L)'
;MEANTTNPNITDAPDRPEPPDDWQIKFSRLPDYVQEWFCSTEVAQNNAAVCQKFGLPKDRNPFLADLTGQVIFKEFLLEKLPEIIASTLETNSVQAQKIAAEVALKQLLPIREYLVGVEKLIPQWGGVLPIVLPPKPQARASTSVEPVIKPFAQTAAQPASQAGRGSQGESVAGGPAPAIFSKPFREAAQENKEILNQLLTAAPIKIADFDQPVRPTIKNWLADYIKQKGAKRHDELERGDYLFNSANIKGLLTGERIKLAEILKAYDENSAMPILSDTGLIALERLGSAVSPARPTSSPTTPPSARLASPSASQAKALRAGQPARDDQGEGVAGRPAPVAPPAQPKAATASDLYRESVTKSDLTGIQKPLPRPAPRLDGNIVDLSNQ
;
A
#
# COMPACT_ATOMS: atom_id res chain seq x y z
N MET A 1 25.00 -52.58 -2.98
CA MET A 1 25.66 -51.33 -3.41
C MET A 1 24.62 -50.54 -4.17
N GLU A 2 23.79 -49.79 -3.46
CA GLU A 2 22.78 -48.93 -4.05
C GLU A 2 23.31 -47.50 -4.04
N ALA A 3 23.45 -46.93 -5.24
CA ALA A 3 23.99 -45.59 -5.43
C ALA A 3 22.95 -44.57 -4.99
N ASN A 4 23.27 -43.83 -3.94
CA ASN A 4 22.48 -42.74 -3.40
C ASN A 4 22.67 -41.51 -4.32
N THR A 5 21.69 -41.25 -5.17
CA THR A 5 21.70 -40.14 -6.14
C THR A 5 21.31 -38.85 -5.43
N THR A 6 22.30 -38.14 -4.89
CA THR A 6 22.13 -36.79 -4.32
C THR A 6 21.74 -35.82 -5.44
N ASN A 7 20.54 -35.27 -5.36
CA ASN A 7 19.96 -34.36 -6.34
C ASN A 7 20.46 -32.93 -6.04
N PRO A 8 21.32 -32.30 -6.86
CA PRO A 8 21.83 -30.96 -6.61
C PRO A 8 21.08 -29.99 -7.51
N ASN A 9 19.89 -29.54 -7.11
CA ASN A 9 19.26 -28.43 -7.81
C ASN A 9 18.13 -27.78 -6.99
N ILE A 10 18.48 -26.80 -6.16
CA ILE A 10 17.57 -25.69 -5.90
C ILE A 10 18.37 -24.42 -6.09
N THR A 11 17.91 -23.71 -7.09
CA THR A 11 18.47 -22.53 -7.74
C THR A 11 18.50 -21.37 -6.74
N ASP A 12 19.67 -20.77 -6.53
CA ASP A 12 19.84 -19.44 -5.93
C ASP A 12 19.17 -18.40 -6.86
N ALA A 13 17.84 -18.30 -6.80
CA ALA A 13 17.15 -17.17 -7.37
C ALA A 13 17.53 -15.94 -6.52
N PRO A 14 17.94 -14.82 -7.14
CA PRO A 14 18.26 -13.60 -6.40
C PRO A 14 17.02 -13.19 -5.59
N ASP A 15 17.23 -13.04 -4.28
CA ASP A 15 16.23 -12.69 -3.29
C ASP A 15 15.34 -11.56 -3.82
N ARG A 16 14.13 -11.91 -4.24
CA ARG A 16 13.14 -10.93 -4.63
C ARG A 16 12.73 -10.24 -3.33
N PRO A 17 12.86 -8.92 -3.20
CA PRO A 17 12.46 -8.24 -1.97
C PRO A 17 11.00 -8.57 -1.70
N GLU A 18 10.75 -9.21 -0.55
CA GLU A 18 9.39 -9.49 -0.12
C GLU A 18 8.62 -8.17 -0.06
N PRO A 19 7.38 -8.13 -0.56
CA PRO A 19 6.57 -6.92 -0.45
C PRO A 19 6.50 -6.50 1.03
N PRO A 20 6.55 -5.19 1.31
CA PRO A 20 6.47 -4.73 2.70
C PRO A 20 5.21 -5.25 3.36
N ASP A 21 5.36 -5.74 4.59
CA ASP A 21 4.26 -6.25 5.39
C ASP A 21 3.16 -5.16 5.52
N ASP A 22 1.90 -5.58 5.51
CA ASP A 22 0.73 -4.69 5.65
C ASP A 22 0.83 -3.83 6.91
N TRP A 23 1.43 -4.39 7.96
CA TRP A 23 1.78 -3.68 9.18
C TRP A 23 2.67 -2.46 8.94
N GLN A 24 3.72 -2.59 8.11
CA GLN A 24 4.67 -1.50 7.86
C GLN A 24 4.03 -0.36 7.07
N ILE A 25 3.11 -0.71 6.15
CA ILE A 25 2.31 0.25 5.41
C ILE A 25 1.37 1.01 6.36
N LYS A 26 0.69 0.32 7.26
CA LYS A 26 -0.19 0.95 8.27
C LYS A 26 0.58 1.83 9.24
N PHE A 27 1.71 1.35 9.75
CA PHE A 27 2.57 2.08 10.67
C PHE A 27 3.11 3.37 10.07
N SER A 28 3.62 3.33 8.83
CA SER A 28 4.14 4.52 8.15
C SER A 28 3.09 5.60 7.85
N ARG A 29 1.79 5.26 7.92
CA ARG A 29 0.67 6.22 7.76
C ARG A 29 0.29 6.92 9.06
N LEU A 30 0.77 6.47 10.21
CA LEU A 30 0.51 7.12 11.49
C LEU A 30 1.25 8.47 11.58
N PRO A 31 0.75 9.46 12.33
CA PRO A 31 1.51 10.67 12.62
C PRO A 31 2.82 10.33 13.36
N ASP A 32 3.90 11.10 13.12
CA ASP A 32 5.24 10.84 13.68
C ASP A 32 5.22 10.66 15.21
N TYR A 33 4.46 11.51 15.93
CA TYR A 33 4.37 11.42 17.38
C TYR A 33 3.65 10.15 17.86
N VAL A 34 2.75 9.59 17.05
CA VAL A 34 2.06 8.32 17.33
C VAL A 34 3.00 7.14 17.03
N GLN A 35 3.75 7.20 15.93
CA GLN A 35 4.78 6.21 15.60
C GLN A 35 5.83 6.11 16.72
N GLU A 36 6.37 7.25 17.16
CA GLU A 36 7.37 7.30 18.23
C GLU A 36 6.81 6.76 19.54
N TRP A 37 5.59 7.18 19.92
CA TRP A 37 4.93 6.65 21.11
C TRP A 37 4.72 5.14 21.03
N PHE A 38 4.17 4.65 19.92
CA PHE A 38 3.85 3.23 19.71
C PHE A 38 5.10 2.34 19.78
N CYS A 39 6.22 2.80 19.23
CA CYS A 39 7.50 2.09 19.28
C CYS A 39 8.32 2.38 20.56
N SER A 40 7.80 3.18 21.50
CA SER A 40 8.53 3.51 22.71
C SER A 40 8.67 2.30 23.64
N THR A 41 9.77 2.28 24.40
CA THR A 41 9.94 1.30 25.50
C THR A 41 8.87 1.46 26.58
N GLU A 42 8.27 2.65 26.68
CA GLU A 42 7.22 2.96 27.65
C GLU A 42 5.93 2.17 27.36
N VAL A 43 5.55 2.00 26.10
CA VAL A 43 4.40 1.15 25.72
C VAL A 43 4.61 -0.30 26.14
N ALA A 44 5.80 -0.86 25.90
CA ALA A 44 6.13 -2.22 26.33
C ALA A 44 6.11 -2.37 27.86
N GLN A 45 6.66 -1.39 28.59
CA GLN A 45 6.63 -1.36 30.06
C GLN A 45 5.20 -1.23 30.60
N ASN A 46 4.37 -0.41 29.95
CA ASN A 46 2.97 -0.22 30.30
C ASN A 46 2.17 -1.51 30.13
N ASN A 47 2.37 -2.26 29.03
CA ASN A 47 1.76 -3.57 28.84
C ASN A 47 2.16 -4.55 29.97
N ALA A 48 3.45 -4.63 30.29
CA ALA A 48 3.93 -5.48 31.37
C ALA A 48 3.33 -5.09 32.74
N ALA A 49 3.21 -3.78 33.01
CA ALA A 49 2.61 -3.27 34.24
C ALA A 49 1.10 -3.57 34.33
N VAL A 50 0.38 -3.51 33.20
CA VAL A 50 -1.04 -3.93 33.13
C VAL A 50 -1.15 -5.42 33.45
N CYS A 51 -0.34 -6.26 32.82
CA CYS A 51 -0.35 -7.70 33.10
C CYS A 51 -0.08 -8.00 34.58
N GLN A 52 0.93 -7.36 35.17
CA GLN A 52 1.26 -7.52 36.58
C GLN A 52 0.12 -7.05 37.50
N LYS A 53 -0.50 -5.90 37.21
CA LYS A 53 -1.56 -5.31 38.03
C LYS A 53 -2.81 -6.19 38.10
N PHE A 54 -3.15 -6.86 37.01
CA PHE A 54 -4.37 -7.68 36.91
C PHE A 54 -4.12 -9.18 37.05
N GLY A 55 -2.91 -9.60 37.41
CA GLY A 55 -2.56 -11.01 37.55
C GLY A 55 -2.61 -11.79 36.24
N LEU A 56 -2.38 -11.12 35.11
CA LEU A 56 -2.33 -11.78 33.81
C LEU A 56 -0.98 -12.50 33.62
N PRO A 57 -0.99 -13.71 33.05
CA PRO A 57 0.23 -14.41 32.67
C PRO A 57 1.12 -13.56 31.73
N LYS A 58 2.45 -13.66 31.89
CA LYS A 58 3.41 -12.84 31.12
C LYS A 58 3.34 -13.07 29.62
N ASP A 59 2.95 -14.27 29.19
CA ASP A 59 2.69 -14.67 27.80
C ASP A 59 1.47 -13.95 27.18
N ARG A 60 0.66 -13.25 27.98
CA ARG A 60 -0.42 -12.38 27.48
C ARG A 60 0.05 -10.96 27.13
N ASN A 61 1.31 -10.61 27.42
CA ASN A 61 1.88 -9.31 27.08
C ASN A 61 1.88 -9.01 25.56
N PRO A 62 2.27 -9.95 24.67
CA PRO A 62 2.18 -9.74 23.22
C PRO A 62 0.75 -9.51 22.73
N PHE A 63 -0.24 -10.13 23.38
CA PHE A 63 -1.65 -9.91 23.04
C PHE A 63 -2.09 -8.48 23.34
N LEU A 64 -1.70 -7.90 24.48
CA LEU A 64 -2.02 -6.50 24.77
C LEU A 64 -1.33 -5.54 23.79
N ALA A 65 -0.10 -5.86 23.36
CA ALA A 65 0.60 -5.08 22.35
C ALA A 65 -0.12 -5.14 21.00
N ASP A 66 -0.53 -6.33 20.56
CA ASP A 66 -1.29 -6.54 19.32
C ASP A 66 -2.64 -5.82 19.36
N LEU A 67 -3.40 -5.99 20.45
CA LEU A 67 -4.68 -5.30 20.66
C LEU A 67 -4.53 -3.77 20.62
N THR A 68 -3.49 -3.24 21.25
CA THR A 68 -3.18 -1.80 21.21
C THR A 68 -2.86 -1.35 19.79
N GLY A 69 -2.09 -2.15 19.04
CA GLY A 69 -1.81 -1.92 17.63
C GLY A 69 -3.08 -1.86 16.78
N GLN A 70 -3.99 -2.82 16.95
CA GLN A 70 -5.25 -2.88 16.20
C GLN A 70 -6.17 -1.67 16.48
N VAL A 71 -6.19 -1.18 17.73
CA VAL A 71 -6.89 0.07 18.07
C VAL A 71 -6.22 1.29 17.42
N ILE A 72 -4.89 1.38 17.45
CA ILE A 72 -4.15 2.49 16.84
C ILE A 72 -4.30 2.48 15.31
N PHE A 73 -4.31 1.32 14.68
CA PHE A 73 -4.56 1.19 13.24
C PHE A 73 -6.04 1.35 12.87
N LYS A 74 -6.93 1.58 13.85
CA LYS A 74 -8.39 1.72 13.68
C LYS A 74 -9.04 0.48 13.06
N GLU A 75 -8.44 -0.69 13.27
CA GLU A 75 -9.02 -1.98 12.90
C GLU A 75 -10.14 -2.36 13.86
N PHE A 76 -10.03 -1.90 15.12
CA PHE A 76 -11.07 -2.00 16.11
C PHE A 76 -11.53 -0.64 16.62
N LEU A 77 -12.84 -0.58 16.89
CA LEU A 77 -13.46 0.53 17.59
C LEU A 77 -13.02 0.53 19.05
N LEU A 78 -12.61 1.69 19.56
CA LEU A 78 -12.12 1.84 20.92
C LEU A 78 -13.17 1.44 21.96
N GLU A 79 -14.45 1.66 21.68
CA GLU A 79 -15.59 1.29 22.52
C GLU A 79 -15.72 -0.22 22.74
N LYS A 80 -15.18 -1.02 21.80
CA LYS A 80 -15.23 -2.49 21.84
C LYS A 80 -14.07 -3.11 22.62
N LEU A 81 -13.12 -2.29 23.09
CA LEU A 81 -11.93 -2.78 23.79
C LEU A 81 -12.24 -3.70 24.99
N PRO A 82 -13.18 -3.39 25.90
CA PRO A 82 -13.52 -4.31 26.99
C PRO A 82 -14.09 -5.65 26.53
N GLU A 83 -14.88 -5.66 25.45
CA GLU A 83 -15.52 -6.86 24.92
C GLU A 83 -14.48 -7.82 24.32
N ILE A 84 -13.50 -7.28 23.60
CA ILE A 84 -12.38 -8.03 23.02
C ILE A 84 -11.44 -8.57 24.11
N ILE A 85 -11.18 -7.78 25.15
CA ILE A 85 -10.39 -8.23 26.31
C ILE A 85 -11.10 -9.37 27.04
N ALA A 86 -12.41 -9.25 27.27
CA ALA A 86 -13.20 -10.28 27.95
C ALA A 86 -13.14 -11.61 27.19
N SER A 87 -13.35 -11.58 25.87
CA SER A 87 -13.36 -12.77 25.04
C SER A 87 -11.98 -13.42 24.90
N THR A 88 -10.91 -12.62 24.76
CA THR A 88 -9.58 -13.16 24.44
C THR A 88 -8.78 -13.58 25.67
N LEU A 89 -8.97 -12.88 26.80
CA LEU A 89 -8.32 -13.23 28.06
C LEU A 89 -9.18 -14.15 28.94
N GLU A 90 -10.38 -14.53 28.47
CA GLU A 90 -11.34 -15.35 29.23
C GLU A 90 -11.64 -14.73 30.61
N THR A 91 -11.74 -13.40 30.66
CA THR A 91 -12.00 -12.65 31.91
C THR A 91 -13.44 -12.20 31.97
N ASN A 92 -13.96 -11.99 33.18
CA ASN A 92 -15.30 -11.45 33.34
C ASN A 92 -15.38 -10.00 32.85
N SER A 93 -16.58 -9.56 32.45
CA SER A 93 -16.81 -8.23 31.86
C SER A 93 -16.31 -7.07 32.76
N VAL A 94 -16.47 -7.18 34.08
CA VAL A 94 -16.04 -6.14 35.03
C VAL A 94 -14.52 -6.03 35.08
N GLN A 95 -13.81 -7.16 35.10
CA GLN A 95 -12.36 -7.19 35.07
C GLN A 95 -11.83 -6.71 33.72
N ALA A 96 -12.45 -7.11 32.62
CA ALA A 96 -12.09 -6.66 31.29
C ALA A 96 -12.25 -5.14 31.12
N GLN A 97 -13.31 -4.53 31.66
CA GLN A 97 -13.47 -3.07 31.73
C GLN A 97 -12.32 -2.41 32.50
N LYS A 98 -11.94 -2.95 33.66
CA LYS A 98 -10.80 -2.40 34.43
C LYS A 98 -9.47 -2.51 33.67
N ILE A 99 -9.23 -3.61 32.96
CA ILE A 99 -8.05 -3.78 32.11
C ILE A 99 -8.09 -2.77 30.96
N ALA A 100 -9.23 -2.64 30.27
CA ALA A 100 -9.43 -1.68 29.19
C ALA A 100 -9.17 -0.23 29.65
N ALA A 101 -9.69 0.14 30.83
CA ALA A 101 -9.47 1.44 31.44
C ALA A 101 -7.98 1.70 31.71
N GLU A 102 -7.25 0.71 32.22
CA GLU A 102 -5.81 0.84 32.48
C GLU A 102 -4.98 0.95 31.20
N VAL A 103 -5.30 0.14 30.17
CA VAL A 103 -4.66 0.21 28.85
C VAL A 103 -4.93 1.57 28.24
N ALA A 104 -6.18 2.04 28.25
CA ALA A 104 -6.52 3.36 27.73
C ALA A 104 -5.81 4.49 28.47
N LEU A 105 -5.77 4.43 29.81
CA LEU A 105 -5.09 5.40 30.64
C LEU A 105 -3.59 5.49 30.34
N LYS A 106 -2.91 4.34 30.23
CA LYS A 106 -1.45 4.30 30.10
C LYS A 106 -0.96 4.41 28.67
N GLN A 107 -1.69 3.85 27.70
CA GLN A 107 -1.21 3.70 26.32
C GLN A 107 -1.93 4.60 25.33
N LEU A 108 -3.23 4.84 25.52
CA LEU A 108 -4.03 5.55 24.51
C LEU A 108 -4.21 7.04 24.87
N LEU A 109 -4.23 7.37 26.16
CA LEU A 109 -4.38 8.75 26.64
C LEU A 109 -3.22 9.67 26.22
N PRO A 110 -1.94 9.22 26.16
CA PRO A 110 -0.86 10.05 25.63
C PRO A 110 -1.06 10.46 24.17
N ILE A 111 -1.75 9.63 23.37
CA ILE A 111 -2.07 9.88 21.96
C ILE A 111 -3.56 10.24 21.74
N ARG A 112 -4.23 10.79 22.76
CA ARG A 112 -5.67 11.15 22.74
C ARG A 112 -6.10 12.10 21.62
N GLU A 113 -5.18 12.90 21.08
CA GLU A 113 -5.47 13.75 19.91
C GLU A 113 -5.69 12.92 18.65
N TYR A 114 -5.04 11.76 18.54
CA TYR A 114 -5.23 10.80 17.45
C TYR A 114 -6.45 9.90 17.71
N LEU A 115 -6.63 9.47 18.96
CA LEU A 115 -7.74 8.62 19.41
C LEU A 115 -8.82 9.44 20.14
N VAL A 116 -9.59 10.19 19.35
CA VAL A 116 -10.66 11.06 19.85
C VAL A 116 -11.67 10.27 20.69
N GLY A 117 -11.98 10.77 21.89
CA GLY A 117 -12.99 10.18 22.76
C GLY A 117 -12.46 9.24 23.84
N VAL A 118 -11.16 8.89 23.83
CA VAL A 118 -10.54 8.02 24.87
C VAL A 118 -10.79 8.52 26.30
N GLU A 119 -10.78 9.84 26.50
CA GLU A 119 -11.02 10.47 27.81
C GLU A 119 -12.41 10.15 28.36
N LYS A 120 -13.43 10.05 27.49
CA LYS A 120 -14.81 9.77 27.91
C LYS A 120 -15.00 8.31 28.27
N LEU A 121 -14.24 7.41 27.65
CA LEU A 121 -14.37 5.97 27.83
C LEU A 121 -13.70 5.47 29.11
N ILE A 122 -12.59 6.10 29.54
CA ILE A 122 -11.89 5.71 30.77
C ILE A 122 -12.83 5.70 32.00
N PRO A 123 -13.61 6.77 32.29
CA PRO A 123 -14.59 6.75 33.38
C PRO A 123 -15.73 5.75 33.18
N GLN A 124 -16.19 5.54 31.93
CA GLN A 124 -17.26 4.58 31.63
C GLN A 124 -16.85 3.14 31.96
N TRP A 125 -15.55 2.83 31.86
CA TRP A 125 -14.99 1.53 32.21
C TRP A 125 -14.50 1.45 33.67
N GLY A 126 -14.86 2.43 34.50
CA GLY A 126 -14.51 2.49 35.93
C GLY A 126 -13.10 2.96 36.23
N GLY A 127 -12.41 3.56 35.25
CA GLY A 127 -11.13 4.24 35.46
C GLY A 127 -11.28 5.65 36.02
N VAL A 128 -10.21 6.20 36.57
CA VAL A 128 -10.15 7.59 37.05
C VAL A 128 -9.18 8.36 36.17
N LEU A 129 -9.66 9.43 35.53
CA LEU A 129 -8.81 10.33 34.76
C LEU A 129 -7.85 11.08 35.69
N PRO A 130 -6.57 11.20 35.34
CA PRO A 130 -5.62 11.96 36.12
C PRO A 130 -5.95 13.46 36.00
N ILE A 131 -5.84 14.20 37.10
CA ILE A 131 -6.08 15.65 37.12
C ILE A 131 -5.13 16.36 36.16
N VAL A 132 -3.88 15.90 36.09
CA VAL A 132 -2.87 16.35 35.14
C VAL A 132 -2.78 15.31 34.04
N LEU A 133 -3.23 15.66 32.84
CA LEU A 133 -3.13 14.78 31.68
C LEU A 133 -1.66 14.56 31.31
N PRO A 134 -1.30 13.35 30.85
CA PRO A 134 0.06 13.09 30.39
C PRO A 134 0.42 14.06 29.26
N PRO A 135 1.66 14.58 29.24
CA PRO A 135 2.10 15.45 28.18
C PRO A 135 1.98 14.72 26.85
N LYS A 136 1.62 15.46 25.79
CA LYS A 136 1.63 14.92 24.45
C LYS A 136 3.05 14.42 24.15
N PRO A 137 3.22 13.19 23.62
CA PRO A 137 4.49 12.74 23.08
C PRO A 137 4.96 13.79 22.07
N GLN A 138 6.04 14.50 22.41
CA GLN A 138 6.64 15.41 21.46
C GLN A 138 7.40 14.53 20.49
N ALA A 139 7.01 14.57 19.21
CA ALA A 139 7.87 14.03 18.16
C ALA A 139 9.25 14.65 18.39
N ARG A 140 10.26 13.83 18.67
CA ARG A 140 11.63 14.33 18.77
C ARG A 140 11.86 15.09 17.48
N ALA A 141 11.94 16.42 17.57
CA ALA A 141 12.30 17.25 16.45
C ALA A 141 13.54 16.59 15.89
N SER A 142 13.48 16.12 14.64
CA SER A 142 14.52 15.34 14.00
C SER A 142 15.79 16.17 13.97
N THR A 143 16.50 16.24 15.09
CA THR A 143 17.85 16.72 15.19
C THR A 143 18.57 15.74 14.31
N SER A 144 19.03 16.26 13.17
CA SER A 144 19.81 15.57 12.16
C SER A 144 21.05 14.97 12.85
N VAL A 145 20.87 13.79 13.43
CA VAL A 145 21.95 12.91 13.82
C VAL A 145 22.11 12.02 12.59
N GLU A 146 23.31 12.04 12.01
CA GLU A 146 23.69 11.18 10.90
C GLU A 146 23.14 9.76 11.08
N PRO A 147 22.70 9.10 10.01
CA PRO A 147 22.17 7.75 10.09
C PRO A 147 23.32 6.78 10.46
N VAL A 148 23.51 6.54 11.75
CA VAL A 148 24.19 5.35 12.23
C VAL A 148 23.22 4.19 12.00
N ILE A 149 23.23 3.68 10.77
CA ILE A 149 22.63 2.39 10.42
C ILE A 149 23.43 1.33 11.17
N LYS A 150 23.03 1.05 12.42
CA LYS A 150 23.32 -0.23 13.03
C LYS A 150 22.21 -1.18 12.60
N PRO A 151 22.50 -2.23 11.82
CA PRO A 151 21.50 -3.21 11.44
C PRO A 151 20.93 -3.82 12.73
N PHE A 152 19.62 -3.74 12.87
CA PHE A 152 18.88 -4.45 13.91
C PHE A 152 18.99 -5.94 13.56
N ALA A 153 20.03 -6.60 14.08
CA ALA A 153 20.18 -8.03 13.96
C ALA A 153 18.99 -8.69 14.64
N GLN A 154 18.17 -9.36 13.83
CA GLN A 154 17.17 -10.31 14.28
C GLN A 154 17.84 -11.29 15.26
N THR A 155 17.52 -11.16 16.54
CA THR A 155 17.85 -12.19 17.52
C THR A 155 16.80 -13.28 17.37
N ALA A 156 17.24 -14.40 16.82
CA ALA A 156 16.45 -15.60 16.60
C ALA A 156 15.97 -16.25 17.90
N ALA A 157 14.89 -17.02 17.74
CA ALA A 157 14.39 -18.13 18.55
C ALA A 157 13.20 -17.86 19.49
N GLN A 158 11.99 -18.14 18.99
CA GLN A 158 11.10 -19.15 19.58
C GLN A 158 10.07 -19.63 18.54
N PRO A 159 9.79 -20.95 18.46
CA PRO A 159 8.78 -21.50 17.56
C PRO A 159 7.41 -21.50 18.26
N ALA A 160 6.47 -20.73 17.73
CA ALA A 160 5.06 -20.83 18.10
C ALA A 160 4.29 -21.48 16.96
N SER A 161 3.73 -22.63 17.29
CA SER A 161 2.94 -23.53 16.46
C SER A 161 1.79 -22.81 15.74
N GLN A 162 1.75 -22.90 14.41
CA GLN A 162 0.57 -22.54 13.63
C GLN A 162 -0.51 -23.60 13.83
N ALA A 163 -1.41 -23.36 14.78
CA ALA A 163 -2.75 -23.96 14.77
C ALA A 163 -3.67 -23.02 13.99
N GLY A 164 -4.24 -23.53 12.89
CA GLY A 164 -5.12 -22.78 12.01
C GLY A 164 -6.30 -22.16 12.77
N ARG A 165 -6.53 -20.87 12.55
CA ARG A 165 -7.76 -20.19 12.95
C ARG A 165 -8.39 -19.61 11.70
N GLY A 166 -9.53 -20.19 11.34
CA GLY A 166 -10.38 -19.70 10.26
C GLY A 166 -10.87 -18.30 10.58
N SER A 167 -10.56 -17.37 9.68
CA SER A 167 -11.15 -16.04 9.61
C SER A 167 -12.62 -16.15 9.22
N GLN A 168 -13.50 -16.30 10.21
CA GLN A 168 -14.91 -15.96 10.07
C GLN A 168 -15.05 -14.47 10.43
N GLY A 169 -15.27 -13.64 9.41
CA GLY A 169 -15.58 -12.23 9.56
C GLY A 169 -16.93 -12.06 10.24
N GLU A 170 -16.92 -11.55 11.46
CA GLU A 170 -18.12 -11.18 12.20
C GLU A 170 -18.59 -9.80 11.72
N SER A 171 -19.73 -9.81 11.05
CA SER A 171 -20.41 -8.63 10.50
C SER A 171 -20.95 -7.77 11.65
N VAL A 172 -20.21 -6.73 12.03
CA VAL A 172 -20.64 -5.81 13.11
C VAL A 172 -21.72 -4.86 12.59
N ALA A 173 -22.78 -4.77 13.40
CA ALA A 173 -24.01 -4.01 13.21
C ALA A 173 -23.86 -2.58 12.63
N GLY A 174 -24.29 -2.40 11.38
CA GLY A 174 -25.54 -1.68 11.09
C GLY A 174 -25.61 -0.16 11.20
N GLY A 175 -24.49 0.58 11.24
CA GLY A 175 -24.53 1.99 10.87
C GLY A 175 -24.99 2.14 9.40
N PRO A 176 -25.86 3.09 9.03
CA PRO A 176 -26.21 3.30 7.63
C PRO A 176 -24.92 3.60 6.87
N ALA A 177 -24.60 2.78 5.86
CA ALA A 177 -23.44 3.00 5.02
C ALA A 177 -23.51 4.44 4.44
N PRO A 178 -22.40 5.19 4.43
CA PRO A 178 -22.41 6.56 3.93
C PRO A 178 -22.92 6.56 2.49
N ALA A 179 -23.83 7.48 2.18
CA ALA A 179 -24.39 7.57 0.83
C ALA A 179 -23.27 7.94 -0.16
N ILE A 180 -23.26 7.27 -1.32
CA ILE A 180 -22.29 7.49 -2.38
C ILE A 180 -23.05 8.04 -3.58
N PHE A 181 -22.59 9.15 -4.14
CA PHE A 181 -23.10 9.65 -5.42
C PHE A 181 -22.00 9.68 -6.46
N SER A 182 -22.38 9.75 -7.73
CA SER A 182 -21.45 9.72 -8.86
C SER A 182 -21.31 11.11 -9.46
N LYS A 183 -20.08 11.59 -9.62
CA LYS A 183 -19.81 12.95 -10.14
C LYS A 183 -18.57 12.96 -11.05
N PRO A 184 -18.54 13.71 -12.16
CA PRO A 184 -17.35 13.81 -13.01
C PRO A 184 -16.12 14.23 -12.21
N PHE A 185 -14.99 13.54 -12.41
CA PHE A 185 -13.77 13.76 -11.62
C PHE A 185 -13.33 15.22 -11.58
N ARG A 186 -13.35 15.92 -12.73
CA ARG A 186 -12.89 17.33 -12.80
C ARG A 186 -13.81 18.27 -12.02
N GLU A 187 -15.11 18.06 -12.10
CA GLU A 187 -16.11 18.85 -11.37
C GLU A 187 -15.97 18.62 -9.86
N ALA A 188 -15.85 17.36 -9.44
CA ALA A 188 -15.63 17.00 -8.04
C ALA A 188 -14.32 17.63 -7.50
N ALA A 189 -13.22 17.56 -8.24
CA ALA A 189 -11.93 18.13 -7.84
C ALA A 189 -11.92 19.68 -7.82
N GLN A 190 -12.77 20.33 -8.62
CA GLN A 190 -12.95 21.78 -8.60
C GLN A 190 -13.73 22.24 -7.35
N GLU A 191 -14.79 21.51 -6.99
CA GLU A 191 -15.61 21.81 -5.81
C GLU A 191 -14.89 21.47 -4.51
N ASN A 192 -14.16 20.34 -4.48
CA ASN A 192 -13.43 19.89 -3.32
C ASN A 192 -11.95 19.63 -3.63
N LYS A 193 -11.11 20.61 -3.28
CA LYS A 193 -9.65 20.52 -3.47
C LYS A 193 -9.00 19.40 -2.66
N GLU A 194 -9.64 18.92 -1.59
CA GLU A 194 -9.11 17.82 -0.77
C GLU A 194 -9.09 16.48 -1.51
N ILE A 195 -9.90 16.32 -2.57
CA ILE A 195 -9.81 15.17 -3.47
C ILE A 195 -8.39 15.05 -4.03
N LEU A 196 -7.79 16.16 -4.46
CA LEU A 196 -6.45 16.16 -5.03
C LEU A 196 -5.37 15.85 -3.99
N ASN A 197 -5.64 16.10 -2.70
CA ASN A 197 -4.74 15.81 -1.59
C ASN A 197 -4.88 14.38 -1.04
N GLN A 198 -5.86 13.61 -1.52
CA GLN A 198 -6.09 12.24 -1.07
C GLN A 198 -4.90 11.34 -1.45
N LEU A 199 -4.43 10.52 -0.51
CA LEU A 199 -3.37 9.55 -0.75
C LEU A 199 -3.92 8.42 -1.63
N LEU A 200 -3.25 8.19 -2.77
CA LEU A 200 -3.65 7.18 -3.73
C LEU A 200 -2.89 5.86 -3.56
N THR A 201 -1.59 5.96 -3.21
CA THR A 201 -0.69 4.82 -3.02
C THR A 201 0.13 4.97 -1.74
N ALA A 202 0.84 3.92 -1.31
CA ALA A 202 1.71 3.95 -0.14
C ALA A 202 3.11 4.49 -0.45
N ALA A 203 3.71 4.08 -1.57
CA ALA A 203 5.08 4.46 -1.92
C ALA A 203 5.17 5.93 -2.38
N PRO A 204 6.19 6.70 -1.96
CA PRO A 204 6.39 8.08 -2.41
C PRO A 204 6.75 8.15 -3.89
N ILE A 205 6.46 9.30 -4.52
CA ILE A 205 6.63 9.51 -5.96
C ILE A 205 7.89 10.35 -6.20
N LYS A 206 8.72 9.97 -7.17
CA LYS A 206 9.81 10.82 -7.64
C LYS A 206 9.38 11.59 -8.88
N ILE A 207 9.18 12.90 -8.74
CA ILE A 207 8.84 13.79 -9.85
C ILE A 207 10.13 14.49 -10.31
N ALA A 208 10.34 14.59 -11.62
CA ALA A 208 11.59 15.09 -12.19
C ALA A 208 12.02 16.50 -11.72
N ASP A 209 11.06 17.35 -11.34
CA ASP A 209 11.30 18.73 -10.89
C ASP A 209 11.60 18.84 -9.39
N PHE A 210 11.56 17.72 -8.64
CA PHE A 210 11.78 17.68 -7.20
C PHE A 210 12.97 16.78 -6.87
N ASP A 211 13.91 17.33 -6.10
CA ASP A 211 15.11 16.57 -5.66
C ASP A 211 14.75 15.44 -4.69
N GLN A 212 13.64 15.59 -3.96
CA GLN A 212 13.17 14.64 -2.96
C GLN A 212 11.87 13.96 -3.40
N PRO A 213 11.66 12.69 -3.04
CA PRO A 213 10.38 12.02 -3.23
C PRO A 213 9.25 12.77 -2.53
N VAL A 214 8.11 12.91 -3.20
CA VAL A 214 6.93 13.62 -2.69
C VAL A 214 5.85 12.65 -2.23
N ARG A 215 4.91 13.16 -1.42
CA ARG A 215 3.76 12.37 -0.94
C ARG A 215 2.92 11.84 -2.12
N PRO A 216 2.42 10.60 -2.05
CA PRO A 216 1.68 9.97 -3.15
C PRO A 216 0.21 10.37 -3.23
N THR A 217 -0.04 11.66 -3.37
CA THR A 217 -1.40 12.21 -3.53
C THR A 217 -1.87 12.10 -4.98
N ILE A 218 -3.20 12.15 -5.20
CA ILE A 218 -3.79 12.21 -6.55
C ILE A 218 -3.17 13.34 -7.37
N LYS A 219 -2.98 14.52 -6.77
CA LYS A 219 -2.32 15.67 -7.40
C LYS A 219 -0.92 15.34 -7.93
N ASN A 220 -0.10 14.69 -7.11
CA ASN A 220 1.29 14.41 -7.44
C ASN A 220 1.41 13.29 -8.48
N TRP A 221 0.52 12.30 -8.43
CA TRP A 221 0.40 11.28 -9.49
C TRP A 221 -0.01 11.90 -10.83
N LEU A 222 -1.00 12.80 -10.84
CA LEU A 222 -1.40 13.51 -12.07
C LEU A 222 -0.28 14.42 -12.58
N ALA A 223 0.47 15.08 -11.69
CA ALA A 223 1.61 15.91 -12.09
C ALA A 223 2.72 15.08 -12.76
N ASP A 224 3.07 13.92 -12.19
CA ASP A 224 4.03 12.99 -12.78
C ASP A 224 3.54 12.46 -14.14
N TYR A 225 2.27 12.07 -14.22
CA TYR A 225 1.64 11.61 -15.45
C TYR A 225 1.69 12.67 -16.57
N ILE A 226 1.26 13.89 -16.27
CA ILE A 226 1.27 15.02 -17.21
C ILE A 226 2.70 15.39 -17.61
N LYS A 227 3.67 15.30 -16.70
CA LYS A 227 5.08 15.58 -17.03
C LYS A 227 5.64 14.55 -18.02
N GLN A 228 5.30 13.27 -17.85
CA GLN A 228 5.79 12.19 -18.71
C GLN A 228 5.05 12.07 -20.04
N LYS A 229 3.73 12.33 -20.06
CA LYS A 229 2.87 12.14 -21.25
C LYS A 229 2.39 13.43 -21.90
N GLY A 230 2.58 14.58 -21.26
CA GLY A 230 2.06 15.89 -21.68
C GLY A 230 0.69 16.20 -21.07
N ALA A 231 0.19 17.42 -21.27
CA ALA A 231 -1.09 17.88 -20.69
C ALA A 231 -2.33 17.62 -21.58
N LYS A 232 -2.12 16.98 -22.75
CA LYS A 232 -3.21 16.58 -23.66
C LYS A 232 -4.02 15.43 -23.05
N ARG A 233 -5.19 15.14 -23.61
CA ARG A 233 -5.91 13.90 -23.30
C ARG A 233 -5.16 12.73 -23.92
N HIS A 234 -5.08 11.63 -23.18
CA HIS A 234 -4.43 10.41 -23.62
C HIS A 234 -5.42 9.29 -23.87
N ASP A 235 -5.08 8.43 -24.82
CA ASP A 235 -5.84 7.21 -25.08
C ASP A 235 -5.48 6.09 -24.10
N GLU A 236 -6.17 4.96 -24.23
CA GLU A 236 -5.94 3.79 -23.37
C GLU A 236 -4.51 3.22 -23.51
N LEU A 237 -3.92 3.32 -24.71
CA LEU A 237 -2.58 2.80 -24.98
C LEU A 237 -1.50 3.66 -24.32
N GLU A 238 -1.61 4.99 -24.44
CA GLU A 238 -0.71 5.96 -23.80
C GLU A 238 -0.79 5.88 -22.26
N ARG A 239 -2.00 5.70 -21.70
CA ARG A 239 -2.20 5.42 -20.26
C ARG A 239 -1.58 4.10 -19.84
N GLY A 240 -1.81 3.04 -20.62
CA GLY A 240 -1.24 1.71 -20.37
C GLY A 240 0.29 1.78 -20.33
N ASP A 241 0.91 2.43 -21.31
CA ASP A 241 2.36 2.59 -21.35
C ASP A 241 2.91 3.27 -20.08
N TYR A 242 2.26 4.32 -19.57
CA TYR A 242 2.65 4.91 -18.29
C TYR A 242 2.52 3.92 -17.12
N LEU A 243 1.39 3.21 -17.02
CA LEU A 243 1.09 2.25 -15.95
C LEU A 243 1.98 1.00 -15.95
N PHE A 244 2.73 0.73 -17.02
CA PHE A 244 3.63 -0.42 -17.08
C PHE A 244 5.11 -0.04 -17.12
N ASN A 245 5.45 1.11 -17.70
CA ASN A 245 6.85 1.46 -17.98
C ASN A 245 7.41 2.60 -17.12
N SER A 246 6.57 3.36 -16.42
CA SER A 246 7.04 4.47 -15.59
C SER A 246 7.83 4.00 -14.35
N ALA A 247 8.88 4.73 -14.00
CA ALA A 247 9.75 4.40 -12.87
C ALA A 247 8.99 4.35 -11.53
N ASN A 248 8.05 5.26 -11.32
CA ASN A 248 7.24 5.34 -10.11
C ASN A 248 6.26 4.17 -9.96
N ILE A 249 5.95 3.45 -11.05
CA ILE A 249 4.96 2.37 -11.04
C ILE A 249 5.57 1.00 -10.70
N LYS A 250 6.89 0.85 -10.84
CA LYS A 250 7.59 -0.44 -10.64
C LYS A 250 7.42 -1.03 -9.24
N GLY A 251 7.16 -0.19 -8.23
CA GLY A 251 6.94 -0.59 -6.85
C GLY A 251 5.47 -0.67 -6.40
N LEU A 252 4.51 -0.38 -7.28
CA LEU A 252 3.10 -0.37 -6.90
C LEU A 252 2.49 -1.77 -6.86
N LEU A 253 1.66 -2.00 -5.85
CA LEU A 253 0.83 -3.20 -5.76
C LEU A 253 -0.23 -3.21 -6.87
N THR A 254 -0.72 -4.40 -7.22
CA THR A 254 -1.77 -4.55 -8.25
C THR A 254 -3.01 -3.73 -7.95
N GLY A 255 -3.49 -3.74 -6.69
CA GLY A 255 -4.65 -2.95 -6.28
C GLY A 255 -4.42 -1.44 -6.39
N GLU A 256 -3.23 -0.95 -6.03
CA GLU A 256 -2.86 0.46 -6.17
C GLU A 256 -2.77 0.90 -7.62
N ARG A 257 -2.20 0.04 -8.49
CA ARG A 257 -2.13 0.29 -9.93
C ARG A 257 -3.51 0.37 -10.56
N ILE A 258 -4.46 -0.47 -10.12
CA ILE A 258 -5.86 -0.39 -10.57
C ILE A 258 -6.51 0.92 -10.12
N LYS A 259 -6.35 1.30 -8.85
CA LYS A 259 -6.85 2.58 -8.32
C LYS A 259 -6.30 3.76 -9.15
N LEU A 260 -4.99 3.76 -9.44
CA LEU A 260 -4.35 4.77 -10.27
C LEU A 260 -4.88 4.75 -11.71
N ALA A 261 -5.04 3.58 -12.33
CA ALA A 261 -5.57 3.46 -13.67
C ALA A 261 -6.97 4.09 -13.81
N GLU A 262 -7.86 3.83 -12.84
CA GLU A 262 -9.20 4.44 -12.81
C GLU A 262 -9.14 5.97 -12.65
N ILE A 263 -8.25 6.48 -11.80
CA ILE A 263 -8.05 7.93 -11.63
C ILE A 263 -7.54 8.58 -12.92
N LEU A 264 -6.54 7.99 -13.58
CA LEU A 264 -6.01 8.51 -14.84
C LEU A 264 -7.08 8.48 -15.95
N LYS A 265 -7.83 7.38 -16.03
CA LYS A 265 -8.96 7.27 -16.96
C LYS A 265 -10.01 8.36 -16.71
N ALA A 266 -10.42 8.54 -15.46
CA ALA A 266 -11.39 9.56 -15.09
C ALA A 266 -10.88 10.99 -15.34
N TYR A 267 -9.58 11.23 -15.21
CA TYR A 267 -8.96 12.51 -15.54
C TYR A 267 -9.03 12.85 -17.04
N ASP A 268 -8.70 11.90 -17.91
CA ASP A 268 -8.69 12.08 -19.37
C ASP A 268 -10.10 12.12 -19.97
N GLU A 269 -10.96 11.19 -19.54
CA GLU A 269 -12.30 10.99 -20.09
C GLU A 269 -13.37 11.82 -19.37
N ASN A 270 -13.01 12.46 -18.25
CA ASN A 270 -13.95 13.12 -17.33
C ASN A 270 -15.05 12.15 -16.83
N SER A 271 -14.68 10.88 -16.62
CA SER A 271 -15.60 9.85 -16.13
C SER A 271 -16.09 10.18 -14.72
N ALA A 272 -17.29 9.70 -14.41
CA ALA A 272 -17.89 9.91 -13.10
C ALA A 272 -17.25 8.99 -12.05
N MET A 273 -16.96 9.56 -10.88
CA MET A 273 -16.29 8.91 -9.76
C MET A 273 -17.23 8.78 -8.56
N PRO A 274 -17.12 7.70 -7.77
CA PRO A 274 -17.90 7.53 -6.55
C PRO A 274 -17.39 8.49 -5.46
N ILE A 275 -18.21 9.47 -5.09
CA ILE A 275 -17.93 10.46 -4.06
C ILE A 275 -18.73 10.14 -2.80
N LEU A 276 -18.06 10.13 -1.65
CA LEU A 276 -18.67 9.97 -0.33
C LEU A 276 -19.43 11.26 0.03
N SER A 277 -20.72 11.13 0.37
CA SER A 277 -21.58 12.30 0.63
C SER A 277 -21.23 13.11 1.88
N ASP A 278 -20.57 12.48 2.85
CA ASP A 278 -20.19 13.08 4.13
C ASP A 278 -18.91 13.94 4.02
N THR A 279 -17.92 13.44 3.28
CA THR A 279 -16.58 14.01 3.19
C THR A 279 -16.32 14.71 1.86
N GLY A 280 -17.12 14.42 0.84
CA GLY A 280 -16.90 14.87 -0.53
C GLY A 280 -15.63 14.29 -1.15
N LEU A 281 -15.07 13.21 -0.60
CA LEU A 281 -13.85 12.55 -1.09
C LEU A 281 -14.19 11.36 -2.00
N ILE A 282 -13.24 10.95 -2.83
CA ILE A 282 -13.41 9.75 -3.66
C ILE A 282 -13.37 8.51 -2.77
N ALA A 283 -14.35 7.62 -2.95
CA ALA A 283 -14.40 6.32 -2.31
C ALA A 283 -13.38 5.35 -2.94
N LEU A 284 -12.08 5.56 -2.68
CA LEU A 284 -10.97 4.80 -3.30
C LEU A 284 -11.09 3.28 -3.13
N GLU A 285 -11.70 2.80 -2.04
CA GLU A 285 -11.91 1.37 -1.80
C GLU A 285 -12.93 0.72 -2.73
N ARG A 286 -13.76 1.53 -3.40
CA ARG A 286 -14.70 1.05 -4.42
C ARG A 286 -14.06 1.01 -5.80
N LEU A 287 -12.92 1.67 -6.01
CA LEU A 287 -12.20 1.62 -7.29
C LEU A 287 -11.55 0.25 -7.46
N GLY A 288 -11.72 -0.35 -8.63
CA GLY A 288 -11.20 -1.70 -8.94
C GLY A 288 -12.06 -2.86 -8.41
N SER A 289 -12.97 -2.60 -7.46
CA SER A 289 -14.08 -3.50 -7.20
C SER A 289 -15.10 -3.29 -8.31
N ALA A 290 -14.86 -3.91 -9.47
CA ALA A 290 -15.86 -4.00 -10.52
C ALA A 290 -17.07 -4.75 -9.95
N VAL A 291 -17.98 -4.01 -9.32
CA VAL A 291 -19.35 -4.45 -9.09
C VAL A 291 -19.91 -4.51 -10.50
N SER A 292 -19.73 -5.68 -11.13
CA SER A 292 -20.34 -5.99 -12.42
C SER A 292 -21.77 -5.51 -12.32
N PRO A 293 -22.18 -4.47 -13.07
CA PRO A 293 -23.47 -3.83 -12.88
C PRO A 293 -24.49 -4.94 -12.96
N ALA A 294 -25.20 -5.16 -11.85
CA ALA A 294 -26.12 -6.28 -11.69
C ALA A 294 -26.93 -6.37 -12.96
N ARG A 295 -26.63 -7.38 -13.78
CA ARG A 295 -27.23 -7.55 -15.10
C ARG A 295 -28.73 -7.47 -14.85
N PRO A 296 -29.46 -6.51 -15.44
CA PRO A 296 -30.88 -6.40 -15.17
C PRO A 296 -31.46 -7.78 -15.44
N THR A 297 -31.96 -8.41 -14.39
CA THR A 297 -32.62 -9.72 -14.45
C THR A 297 -33.90 -9.50 -15.23
N SER A 298 -33.78 -9.43 -16.56
CA SER A 298 -34.90 -9.65 -17.46
C SER A 298 -35.32 -11.09 -17.21
N SER A 299 -36.36 -11.25 -16.40
CA SER A 299 -37.02 -12.52 -16.16
C SER A 299 -37.30 -13.19 -17.51
N PRO A 300 -36.93 -14.45 -17.72
CA PRO A 300 -37.34 -15.15 -18.93
C PRO A 300 -38.86 -15.29 -18.89
N THR A 301 -39.57 -14.56 -19.75
CA THR A 301 -40.97 -14.84 -20.07
C THR A 301 -41.03 -16.23 -20.70
N THR A 302 -41.50 -17.20 -19.93
CA THR A 302 -41.76 -18.57 -20.36
C THR A 302 -42.75 -18.57 -21.52
N PRO A 303 -42.41 -19.11 -22.71
CA PRO A 303 -43.41 -19.42 -23.71
C PRO A 303 -44.20 -20.68 -23.28
N PRO A 304 -45.52 -20.75 -23.52
CA PRO A 304 -46.34 -21.89 -23.13
C PRO A 304 -45.97 -23.14 -23.96
N SER A 305 -45.64 -24.23 -23.25
CA SER A 305 -45.38 -25.56 -23.82
C SER A 305 -46.61 -26.11 -24.55
N ALA A 306 -46.49 -26.27 -25.87
CA ALA A 306 -47.28 -27.24 -26.62
C ALA A 306 -46.56 -28.59 -26.57
N ARG A 307 -47.23 -29.58 -25.97
CA ARG A 307 -46.89 -31.01 -26.02
C ARG A 307 -46.72 -31.48 -27.47
N LEU A 308 -45.82 -32.43 -27.71
CA LEU A 308 -46.08 -33.65 -28.48
C LEU A 308 -44.93 -34.67 -28.34
N ALA A 309 -45.29 -35.81 -27.75
CA ALA A 309 -44.86 -37.19 -28.02
C ALA A 309 -43.42 -37.51 -28.45
N SER A 310 -42.73 -38.28 -27.59
CA SER A 310 -41.80 -39.37 -27.97
C SER A 310 -42.55 -40.51 -28.71
N PRO A 311 -41.95 -41.59 -29.27
CA PRO A 311 -40.57 -42.11 -29.10
C PRO A 311 -39.93 -42.69 -30.40
N SER A 312 -38.69 -43.21 -30.32
CA SER A 312 -38.36 -44.62 -30.65
C SER A 312 -36.85 -44.86 -30.83
N ALA A 313 -36.44 -46.05 -30.42
CA ALA A 313 -35.10 -46.61 -30.40
C ALA A 313 -34.68 -47.25 -31.73
N SER A 314 -33.37 -47.39 -31.97
CA SER A 314 -32.68 -48.51 -32.67
C SER A 314 -31.18 -48.19 -32.74
N GLN A 315 -30.35 -48.88 -31.96
CA GLN A 315 -29.55 -50.07 -32.33
C GLN A 315 -28.37 -49.83 -33.29
N ALA A 316 -27.17 -50.04 -32.71
CA ALA A 316 -25.93 -50.65 -33.21
C ALA A 316 -25.74 -50.87 -34.73
N LYS A 317 -24.50 -50.66 -35.23
CA LYS A 317 -23.55 -51.74 -35.60
C LYS A 317 -22.29 -51.20 -36.33
N ALA A 318 -21.18 -51.82 -35.96
CA ALA A 318 -19.83 -51.92 -36.55
C ALA A 318 -19.59 -51.55 -38.03
N LEU A 319 -18.38 -51.09 -38.39
CA LEU A 319 -17.30 -51.94 -38.95
C LEU A 319 -16.02 -51.16 -39.26
N ARG A 320 -14.97 -51.96 -39.43
CA ARG A 320 -13.53 -51.73 -39.55
C ARG A 320 -13.10 -51.58 -41.01
N ALA A 321 -11.86 -51.08 -41.19
CA ALA A 321 -10.92 -51.32 -42.30
C ALA A 321 -10.99 -50.41 -43.55
N GLY A 322 -9.80 -49.91 -43.94
CA GLY A 322 -9.55 -49.32 -45.26
C GLY A 322 -8.31 -48.43 -45.35
N GLN A 323 -7.10 -49.00 -45.35
CA GLN A 323 -5.94 -48.44 -46.05
C GLN A 323 -6.14 -48.60 -47.57
N PRO A 324 -5.49 -47.77 -48.42
CA PRO A 324 -4.20 -48.16 -49.05
C PRO A 324 -3.16 -47.01 -49.00
N ALA A 325 -1.88 -47.27 -48.72
CA ALA A 325 -0.81 -47.69 -49.64
C ALA A 325 -0.44 -46.64 -50.71
N ARG A 326 0.76 -46.02 -50.55
CA ARG A 326 1.61 -45.62 -51.66
C ARG A 326 3.09 -45.54 -51.23
N ASP A 327 3.84 -46.45 -51.84
CA ASP A 327 5.26 -46.49 -52.19
C ASP A 327 5.84 -45.14 -52.61
N ASP A 328 7.14 -44.89 -52.74
CA ASP A 328 8.43 -45.49 -52.37
C ASP A 328 9.46 -44.63 -53.17
N GLN A 329 10.70 -44.58 -52.69
CA GLN A 329 11.95 -44.18 -53.36
C GLN A 329 12.30 -42.70 -53.58
N GLY A 330 13.51 -42.38 -53.09
CA GLY A 330 14.29 -41.21 -53.44
C GLY A 330 15.56 -41.11 -52.59
N GLU A 331 16.57 -41.91 -52.94
CA GLU A 331 17.93 -41.94 -52.39
C GLU A 331 18.63 -40.57 -52.36
N GLY A 332 19.57 -40.36 -51.41
CA GLY A 332 20.39 -39.15 -51.43
C GLY A 332 21.39 -38.95 -50.28
N VAL A 333 22.39 -39.84 -50.19
CA VAL A 333 23.83 -39.53 -50.01
C VAL A 333 24.28 -38.49 -48.95
N ALA A 334 25.00 -39.02 -47.96
CA ALA A 334 26.24 -38.54 -47.34
C ALA A 334 26.45 -37.05 -46.99
N GLY A 335 26.83 -36.82 -45.72
CA GLY A 335 27.67 -35.68 -45.33
C GLY A 335 27.31 -35.08 -43.98
N ARG A 336 27.84 -35.64 -42.90
CA ARG A 336 27.98 -34.91 -41.63
C ARG A 336 29.15 -33.92 -41.78
N PRO A 337 28.95 -32.59 -41.73
CA PRO A 337 30.04 -31.69 -41.42
C PRO A 337 30.35 -31.75 -39.92
N ALA A 338 31.65 -31.76 -39.61
CA ALA A 338 32.18 -31.59 -38.27
C ALA A 338 31.74 -30.23 -37.66
N PRO A 339 31.70 -30.10 -36.32
CA PRO A 339 31.39 -28.84 -35.67
C PRO A 339 32.48 -27.81 -36.00
N VAL A 340 32.08 -26.75 -36.71
CA VAL A 340 32.92 -25.59 -36.97
C VAL A 340 33.16 -24.88 -35.64
N ALA A 341 34.44 -24.72 -35.29
CA ALA A 341 34.88 -23.95 -34.15
C ALA A 341 34.35 -22.51 -34.24
N PRO A 342 33.95 -21.89 -33.11
CA PRO A 342 33.48 -20.52 -33.11
C PRO A 342 34.59 -19.56 -33.61
N PRO A 343 34.25 -18.54 -34.41
CA PRO A 343 35.21 -17.56 -34.87
C PRO A 343 35.84 -16.84 -33.68
N ALA A 344 37.16 -16.67 -33.74
CA ALA A 344 37.92 -15.89 -32.79
C ALA A 344 37.28 -14.49 -32.62
N GLN A 345 36.98 -14.14 -31.37
CA GLN A 345 36.58 -12.79 -31.00
C GLN A 345 37.68 -11.81 -31.44
N PRO A 346 37.37 -10.74 -32.20
CA PRO A 346 38.29 -9.64 -32.33
C PRO A 346 38.44 -9.01 -30.94
N LYS A 347 39.71 -8.89 -30.50
CA LYS A 347 40.09 -8.13 -29.30
C LYS A 347 39.38 -6.78 -29.33
N ALA A 348 38.49 -6.55 -28.37
CA ALA A 348 37.89 -5.25 -28.15
C ALA A 348 39.01 -4.26 -27.86
N ALA A 349 39.24 -3.35 -28.81
CA ALA A 349 39.96 -2.12 -28.55
C ALA A 349 39.13 -1.33 -27.54
N THR A 350 39.76 -0.98 -26.42
CA THR A 350 39.26 -0.04 -25.42
C THR A 350 39.02 1.31 -26.07
N ALA A 351 37.77 1.58 -26.46
CA ALA A 351 37.29 2.94 -26.70
C ALA A 351 36.82 3.54 -25.38
N SER A 352 37.79 3.82 -24.50
CA SER A 352 37.70 4.87 -23.50
C SER A 352 38.55 6.03 -24.03
N ASP A 353 38.17 7.27 -23.75
CA ASP A 353 38.95 8.50 -24.04
C ASP A 353 38.71 9.25 -25.34
N LEU A 354 37.45 9.57 -25.65
CA LEU A 354 37.16 10.79 -26.42
C LEU A 354 35.95 11.51 -25.80
N TYR A 355 36.16 12.13 -24.63
CA TYR A 355 35.51 13.33 -24.09
C TYR A 355 35.89 13.48 -22.61
N ARG A 356 37.19 13.72 -22.36
CA ARG A 356 37.66 14.18 -21.05
C ARG A 356 38.51 15.42 -21.28
N GLU A 357 37.88 16.58 -21.15
CA GLU A 357 38.63 17.83 -21.07
C GLU A 357 39.62 17.74 -19.91
N SER A 358 40.86 18.13 -20.18
CA SER A 358 41.92 18.14 -19.18
C SER A 358 41.68 19.30 -18.23
N VAL A 359 41.11 18.99 -17.06
CA VAL A 359 41.07 19.93 -15.94
C VAL A 359 42.50 20.18 -15.49
N THR A 360 43.00 21.39 -15.72
CA THR A 360 44.34 21.78 -15.29
C THR A 360 44.32 22.11 -13.80
N LYS A 361 45.46 21.93 -13.10
CA LYS A 361 45.59 22.24 -11.67
C LYS A 361 45.31 23.72 -11.31
N SER A 362 45.16 24.59 -12.31
CA SER A 362 44.78 26.01 -12.12
C SER A 362 43.28 26.22 -11.87
N ASP A 363 42.42 25.24 -12.17
CA ASP A 363 40.97 25.35 -11.99
C ASP A 363 40.48 25.02 -10.56
N LEU A 364 41.39 24.55 -9.69
CA LEU A 364 41.07 24.14 -8.31
C LEU A 364 41.37 25.21 -7.25
N THR A 365 41.79 26.41 -7.64
CA THR A 365 42.05 27.52 -6.71
C THR A 365 41.26 28.77 -7.10
N GLY A 366 39.94 28.71 -6.97
CA GLY A 366 39.04 29.84 -7.16
C GLY A 366 38.06 29.99 -6.01
N ILE A 367 38.48 30.68 -4.94
CA ILE A 367 37.53 31.27 -3.98
C ILE A 367 36.77 32.35 -4.76
N GLN A 368 35.63 32.00 -5.33
CA GLN A 368 34.71 32.99 -5.90
C GLN A 368 34.16 33.84 -4.74
N LYS A 369 34.63 35.08 -4.65
CA LYS A 369 33.97 36.11 -3.84
C LYS A 369 32.52 36.22 -4.33
N PRO A 370 31.52 36.11 -3.44
CA PRO A 370 30.13 36.28 -3.85
C PRO A 370 29.93 37.69 -4.42
N LEU A 371 29.24 37.77 -5.57
CA LEU A 371 28.84 39.04 -6.14
C LEU A 371 28.00 39.83 -5.12
N PRO A 372 28.25 41.14 -4.97
CA PRO A 372 27.47 41.99 -4.09
C PRO A 372 26.00 41.98 -4.53
N ARG A 373 25.11 41.60 -3.60
CA ARG A 373 23.67 41.64 -3.85
C ARG A 373 23.24 43.11 -4.07
N PRO A 374 22.45 43.41 -5.12
CA PRO A 374 21.89 44.74 -5.29
C PRO A 374 20.98 45.07 -4.09
N ALA A 375 21.13 46.27 -3.53
CA ALA A 375 20.32 46.74 -2.43
C ALA A 375 18.83 46.77 -2.84
N PRO A 376 17.91 46.41 -1.93
CA PRO A 376 16.48 46.48 -2.20
C PRO A 376 16.08 47.94 -2.50
N ARG A 377 15.52 48.17 -3.68
CA ARG A 377 14.86 49.44 -4.01
C ARG A 377 13.56 49.52 -3.21
N LEU A 378 13.56 50.37 -2.19
CA LEU A 378 12.37 50.82 -1.48
C LEU A 378 11.63 51.84 -2.37
N ASP A 379 11.00 51.36 -3.44
CA ASP A 379 9.96 52.13 -4.14
C ASP A 379 8.65 51.96 -3.36
N GLY A 380 8.61 52.54 -2.17
CA GLY A 380 7.43 52.60 -1.32
C GLY A 380 6.62 53.85 -1.60
N ASN A 381 5.42 53.67 -2.14
CA ASN A 381 4.37 54.69 -2.11
C ASN A 381 4.07 55.07 -0.65
N ILE A 382 4.57 56.23 -0.22
CA ILE A 382 4.18 56.86 1.04
C ILE A 382 2.79 57.48 0.79
N VAL A 383 1.75 56.82 1.30
CA VAL A 383 0.42 57.41 1.41
C VAL A 383 0.40 58.23 2.69
N ASP A 384 0.41 59.55 2.54
CA ASP A 384 0.25 60.50 3.63
C ASP A 384 -1.20 60.48 4.11
N LEU A 385 -1.41 60.11 5.39
CA LEU A 385 -2.72 59.98 6.03
C LEU A 385 -3.03 61.16 6.96
N SER A 386 -2.35 62.30 6.81
CA SER A 386 -2.51 63.44 7.72
C SER A 386 -3.75 64.33 7.48
N ASN A 387 -4.77 63.85 6.76
CA ASN A 387 -6.06 64.53 6.62
C ASN A 387 -7.23 63.57 6.92
N GLN A 388 -7.58 63.42 8.20
CA GLN A 388 -8.94 63.08 8.66
C GLN A 388 -9.26 63.86 9.93
#